data_AF-A0A8C5WUJ1-F1
#
_entry.id   AF-A0A8C5WUJ1-F1
#
_cell.length_a   1.000
_cell.length_b   1.000
_cell.length_c   1.000
_cell.angle_alpha   90.00
_cell.angle_beta   90.00
_cell.angle_gamma   90.00
#
_symmetry.space_group_name_H-M   'P 1'
#
loop_
_entity.id
_entity.type
_entity.pdbx_description
1 polymer ?
#
loop_
_entity_poly.entity_id
_entity_poly.type
_entity_poly.pdbx_seq_one_letter_code
_entity_poly.pdbx_strand_id
1 'polypeptide(L)'
;MAKYGTFMTPNLFGSKFFMGTVVKKYKENPLHFLMGIWGSAFAILINRVLGVSNSQNKGPTMEEELENIRLRQIVSNDSDSDDESQGPKGSENPQSHEQTSQESWVQRMFMALVGDSALFNTREGRAGKVHNFMLGLNLNTCYPLSPFIGVSTQESVEDDDVDTAVTDPNEFDRILEPLDVKSKKIHVVDSGLTFNLPYPLILRPQRGVDLIISFDFSARPSDSSPPFKEILLAEKWAKMNNLPFPKIDPNVFDREGLKECYVFKPKNPASEIDCPTIIHFVLANINFRNYKAPGVPRETQEEKDFADFDIFDDPDSPFSTFNFQYSNEAFNRLHDLMEFNTLNNLDVCIIHKGIFRCSVEFSDLYIHHLRVLSSILIIVINF
;
A
#
# COMPACT_ATOMS: atom_id res chain seq x y z
N MET A 1 -16.68 -4.33 4.46
CA MET A 1 -16.07 -4.95 3.27
C MET A 1 -17.01 -4.80 2.09
N ALA A 2 -16.63 -3.99 1.10
CA ALA A 2 -17.48 -3.70 -0.06
C ALA A 2 -17.87 -4.95 -0.87
N LYS A 3 -16.97 -5.94 -0.96
CA LYS A 3 -17.22 -7.25 -1.61
C LYS A 3 -18.48 -7.95 -1.07
N TYR A 4 -18.82 -7.75 0.20
CA TYR A 4 -19.98 -8.38 0.83
C TYR A 4 -21.13 -7.40 1.11
N GLY A 5 -20.99 -6.13 0.70
CA GLY A 5 -21.96 -5.08 1.06
C GLY A 5 -22.05 -4.78 2.56
N THR A 6 -21.16 -5.32 3.40
CA THR A 6 -21.22 -5.16 4.86
C THR A 6 -20.41 -3.97 5.33
N PHE A 7 -21.04 -3.06 6.04
CA PHE A 7 -20.40 -1.87 6.62
C PHE A 7 -20.84 -1.68 8.08
N MET A 8 -20.06 -0.91 8.83
CA MET A 8 -20.37 -0.52 10.20
C MET A 8 -19.84 0.89 10.46
N THR A 9 -20.28 1.51 11.56
CA THR A 9 -19.68 2.76 12.03
C THR A 9 -18.29 2.50 12.63
N PRO A 10 -17.31 3.40 12.47
CA PRO A 10 -15.93 3.19 12.95
C PRO A 10 -15.82 2.81 14.43
N ASN A 11 -16.66 3.41 15.29
CA ASN A 11 -16.72 3.12 16.72
C ASN A 11 -17.15 1.69 17.09
N LEU A 12 -17.64 0.90 16.13
CA LEU A 12 -17.96 -0.51 16.33
C LEU A 12 -16.84 -1.45 15.87
N PHE A 13 -15.84 -0.94 15.15
CA PHE A 13 -14.71 -1.75 14.69
C PHE A 13 -13.90 -2.27 15.88
N GLY A 14 -13.82 -3.61 16.01
CA GLY A 14 -13.25 -4.30 17.17
C GLY A 14 -14.26 -4.74 18.22
N SER A 15 -15.55 -4.38 18.11
CA SER A 15 -16.63 -4.90 18.95
C SER A 15 -16.99 -6.36 18.64
N LYS A 16 -17.62 -7.08 19.58
CA LYS A 16 -18.12 -8.44 19.33
C LYS A 16 -19.48 -8.38 18.65
N PHE A 17 -19.63 -9.14 17.59
CA PHE A 17 -20.88 -9.31 16.85
C PHE A 17 -21.34 -10.77 16.88
N PHE A 18 -22.64 -10.97 16.70
CA PHE A 18 -23.22 -12.26 16.35
C PHE A 18 -24.45 -12.02 15.47
N MET A 19 -24.52 -12.68 14.33
CA MET A 19 -25.61 -12.55 13.35
C MET A 19 -25.93 -11.08 13.00
N GLY A 20 -24.88 -10.26 12.80
CA GLY A 20 -25.01 -8.84 12.44
C GLY A 20 -25.40 -7.91 13.60
N THR A 21 -25.58 -8.42 14.82
CA THR A 21 -25.92 -7.61 16.00
C THR A 21 -24.69 -7.47 16.92
N VAL A 22 -24.48 -6.27 17.48
CA VAL A 22 -23.42 -6.03 18.48
C VAL A 22 -23.79 -6.71 19.78
N VAL A 23 -23.02 -7.72 20.19
CA VAL A 23 -23.21 -8.45 21.46
C VAL A 23 -22.46 -7.75 22.60
N LYS A 24 -21.27 -7.22 22.30
CA LYS A 24 -20.46 -6.46 23.26
C LYS A 24 -19.76 -5.32 22.56
N LYS A 25 -20.16 -4.10 22.91
CA LYS A 25 -19.52 -2.87 22.44
C LYS A 25 -18.30 -2.56 23.29
N TYR A 26 -17.16 -2.31 22.64
CA TYR A 26 -15.96 -1.79 23.29
C TYR A 26 -15.81 -0.28 23.02
N LYS A 27 -14.84 0.34 23.70
CA LYS A 27 -14.40 1.69 23.35
C LYS A 27 -13.82 1.66 21.92
N GLU A 28 -14.08 2.72 21.17
CA GLU A 28 -13.48 2.91 19.85
C GLU A 28 -11.95 2.85 19.95
N ASN A 29 -11.34 2.09 19.04
CA ASN A 29 -9.89 2.00 18.97
C ASN A 29 -9.31 3.38 18.64
N PRO A 30 -8.20 3.77 19.27
CA PRO A 30 -7.54 5.02 18.94
C PRO A 30 -7.00 5.00 17.51
N LEU A 31 -6.82 6.16 16.90
CA LEU A 31 -6.36 6.25 15.51
C LEU A 31 -5.01 5.55 15.28
N HIS A 32 -4.07 5.64 16.22
CA HIS A 32 -2.77 4.97 16.12
C HIS A 32 -2.86 3.44 16.06
N PHE A 33 -3.94 2.84 16.57
CA PHE A 33 -4.19 1.41 16.40
C PHE A 33 -4.53 1.09 14.94
N LEU A 34 -5.34 1.93 14.28
CA LEU A 34 -5.64 1.77 12.86
C LEU A 34 -4.41 2.04 11.99
N MET A 35 -3.61 3.05 12.33
CA MET A 35 -2.32 3.30 11.66
C MET A 35 -1.42 2.07 11.75
N GLY A 36 -1.29 1.46 12.94
CA GLY A 36 -0.51 0.22 13.10
C GLY A 36 -1.07 -0.98 12.33
N ILE A 37 -2.38 -1.06 12.08
CA ILE A 37 -2.96 -2.07 11.18
C ILE A 37 -2.61 -1.77 9.73
N TRP A 38 -2.76 -0.51 9.30
CA TRP A 38 -2.52 -0.07 7.92
C TRP A 38 -1.04 -0.24 7.53
N GLY A 39 -0.10 0.07 8.42
CA GLY A 39 1.35 -0.15 8.24
C GLY A 39 1.87 -1.44 8.89
N SER A 40 1.02 -2.47 9.07
CA SER A 40 1.42 -3.69 9.80
C SER A 40 2.52 -4.51 9.13
N ALA A 41 2.92 -4.23 7.88
CA ALA A 41 4.12 -4.81 7.27
C ALA A 41 5.37 -4.53 8.14
N PHE A 42 5.48 -3.33 8.70
CA PHE A 42 6.57 -2.97 9.62
C PHE A 42 6.52 -3.75 10.94
N ALA A 43 5.32 -4.05 11.44
CA ALA A 43 5.16 -4.88 12.64
C ALA A 43 5.60 -6.33 12.37
N ILE A 44 5.23 -6.89 11.22
CA ILE A 44 5.64 -8.24 10.80
C ILE A 44 7.17 -8.31 10.68
N LEU A 45 7.79 -7.28 10.10
CA LEU A 45 9.23 -7.15 9.86
C LEU A 45 9.98 -6.35 10.93
N ILE A 46 9.42 -6.21 12.15
CA ILE A 46 9.97 -5.34 13.19
C ILE A 46 11.42 -5.65 13.57
N ASN A 47 11.83 -6.93 13.50
CA ASN A 47 13.20 -7.34 13.78
C ASN A 47 14.20 -6.69 12.81
N ARG A 48 13.79 -6.44 11.58
CA ARG A 48 14.60 -5.81 10.54
C ARG A 48 14.60 -4.30 10.67
N VAL A 49 13.45 -3.69 10.94
CA VAL A 49 13.34 -2.26 11.29
C VAL A 49 14.28 -1.91 12.46
N LEU A 50 14.39 -2.81 13.44
CA LEU A 50 15.26 -2.62 14.60
C LEU A 50 16.71 -3.06 14.39
N GLY A 51 17.08 -3.62 13.23
CA GLY A 51 18.45 -4.04 12.92
C GLY A 51 18.93 -5.29 13.67
N VAL A 52 18.03 -6.15 14.13
CA VAL A 52 18.34 -7.33 14.98
C VAL A 52 18.79 -8.55 14.14
N SER A 53 18.87 -8.43 12.82
CA SER A 53 19.49 -9.46 11.96
C SER A 53 21.02 -9.37 12.03
N ASN A 54 21.67 -10.44 12.50
CA ASN A 54 23.12 -10.62 12.69
C ASN A 54 24.03 -10.49 11.43
N SER A 55 23.58 -9.85 10.36
CA SER A 55 24.41 -9.61 9.18
C SER A 55 24.88 -8.16 9.13
N GLN A 56 26.15 -7.96 9.48
CA GLN A 56 26.90 -6.82 8.95
C GLN A 56 26.88 -6.90 7.41
N ASN A 57 26.44 -5.82 6.78
CA ASN A 57 26.27 -5.57 5.33
C ASN A 57 25.02 -6.14 4.62
N LYS A 58 24.33 -5.23 3.90
CA LYS A 58 23.33 -5.42 2.83
C LYS A 58 22.39 -6.62 3.01
N GLY A 59 21.36 -6.46 3.85
CA GLY A 59 20.21 -7.36 3.81
C GLY A 59 19.25 -7.01 2.66
N PRO A 60 18.32 -7.91 2.28
CA PRO A 60 17.32 -7.68 1.21
C PRO A 60 16.44 -6.44 1.42
N THR A 61 15.88 -5.86 0.36
CA THR A 61 14.93 -4.74 0.49
C THR A 61 13.64 -5.20 1.20
N MET A 62 12.76 -4.27 1.61
CA MET A 62 11.52 -4.66 2.26
C MET A 62 10.66 -5.47 1.30
N GLU A 63 10.66 -5.06 0.05
CA GLU A 63 9.93 -5.65 -1.07
C GLU A 63 10.41 -7.08 -1.34
N GLU A 64 11.73 -7.32 -1.35
CA GLU A 64 12.30 -8.67 -1.47
C GLU A 64 11.91 -9.59 -0.30
N GLU A 65 11.81 -9.06 0.93
CA GLU A 65 11.33 -9.86 2.06
C GLU A 65 9.82 -10.12 1.98
N LEU A 66 9.02 -9.12 1.57
CA LEU A 66 7.58 -9.29 1.37
C LEU A 66 7.27 -10.34 0.31
N GLU A 67 7.99 -10.36 -0.82
CA GLU A 67 7.84 -11.37 -1.87
C GLU A 67 8.05 -12.80 -1.35
N ASN A 68 8.89 -12.96 -0.31
CA ASN A 68 9.16 -14.26 0.31
C ASN A 68 8.16 -14.64 1.41
N ILE A 69 7.33 -13.71 1.91
CA ILE A 69 6.34 -13.98 2.94
C ILE A 69 5.08 -14.56 2.31
N ARG A 70 4.79 -15.83 2.63
CA ARG A 70 3.51 -16.44 2.26
C ARG A 70 2.44 -16.06 3.26
N LEU A 71 1.22 -15.76 2.78
CA LEU A 71 0.04 -15.48 3.64
C LEU A 71 -0.18 -16.52 4.75
N ARG A 72 0.12 -17.80 4.49
CA ARG A 72 0.01 -18.89 5.48
C ARG A 72 0.99 -18.76 6.65
N GLN A 73 2.09 -18.03 6.49
CA GLN A 73 3.05 -17.75 7.56
C GLN A 73 2.62 -16.57 8.45
N ILE A 74 1.67 -15.75 7.98
CA ILE A 74 1.06 -14.65 8.73
C ILE A 74 -0.21 -15.13 9.45
N VAL A 75 -0.96 -16.03 8.82
CA VAL A 75 -2.26 -16.53 9.28
C VAL A 75 -2.17 -18.03 9.57
N SER A 76 -1.85 -18.41 10.80
CA SER A 76 -1.99 -19.81 11.25
C SER A 76 -3.47 -20.13 11.46
N ASN A 77 -3.88 -21.38 11.17
CA ASN A 77 -5.23 -21.87 11.46
C ASN A 77 -5.29 -22.35 12.92
N ASP A 78 -5.54 -21.46 13.87
CA ASP A 78 -5.81 -21.88 15.25
C ASP A 78 -7.32 -21.95 15.51
N SER A 79 -7.78 -23.19 15.69
CA SER A 79 -9.02 -23.53 16.37
C SER A 79 -8.85 -23.27 17.87
N ASP A 80 -9.01 -22.02 18.31
CA ASP A 80 -8.89 -21.67 19.73
C ASP A 80 -10.14 -22.08 20.52
N SER A 81 -9.98 -23.16 21.28
CA SER A 81 -10.67 -23.39 22.54
C SER A 81 -10.26 -22.28 23.52
N ASP A 82 -11.22 -21.45 23.92
CA ASP A 82 -11.04 -20.55 25.05
C ASP A 82 -10.92 -21.42 26.32
N ASP A 83 -9.74 -21.55 26.91
CA ASP A 83 -9.63 -21.87 28.33
C ASP A 83 -8.55 -20.99 28.98
N GLU A 84 -9.02 -20.01 29.76
CA GLU A 84 -8.17 -19.22 30.63
C GLU A 84 -7.70 -20.11 31.78
N SER A 85 -6.46 -20.62 31.71
CA SER A 85 -5.79 -21.11 32.91
C SER A 85 -4.31 -20.74 32.89
N GLN A 86 -3.95 -19.90 33.86
CA GLN A 86 -2.58 -19.53 34.18
C GLN A 86 -1.78 -20.73 34.70
N GLY A 87 -0.51 -20.79 34.33
CA GLY A 87 0.49 -21.60 35.04
C GLY A 87 1.90 -21.24 34.60
N PRO A 88 2.81 -20.84 35.50
CA PRO A 88 4.20 -20.56 35.15
C PRO A 88 5.00 -21.86 35.10
N LYS A 89 5.69 -22.11 34.00
CA LYS A 89 6.75 -23.12 33.84
C LYS A 89 7.72 -22.57 32.78
N GLY A 90 9.03 -22.57 32.90
CA GLY A 90 9.98 -23.02 33.90
C GLY A 90 11.36 -22.56 33.41
N SER A 91 12.29 -22.35 34.34
CA SER A 91 13.66 -21.91 34.11
C SER A 91 14.51 -22.92 33.34
N GLU A 92 15.29 -22.49 32.34
CA GLU A 92 16.52 -23.17 31.91
C GLU A 92 17.62 -22.16 31.52
N ASN A 93 18.87 -22.65 31.62
CA ASN A 93 20.12 -21.96 31.90
C ASN A 93 20.68 -20.96 30.85
N PRO A 94 21.53 -20.01 31.30
CA PRO A 94 22.29 -19.14 30.41
C PRO A 94 23.57 -19.85 29.90
N GLN A 95 23.73 -19.95 28.58
CA GLN A 95 25.05 -20.07 27.96
C GLN A 95 25.31 -18.79 27.16
N SER A 96 26.00 -17.87 27.82
CA SER A 96 26.49 -16.62 27.24
C SER A 96 27.70 -16.91 26.34
N HIS A 97 27.47 -16.92 25.03
CA HIS A 97 28.53 -16.55 24.10
C HIS A 97 28.50 -15.03 23.93
N GLU A 98 29.45 -14.36 24.58
CA GLU A 98 29.78 -12.96 24.36
C GLU A 98 30.24 -12.75 22.92
N GLN A 99 29.39 -12.13 22.12
CA GLN A 99 29.80 -11.34 20.96
C GLN A 99 29.15 -9.97 21.07
N THR A 100 29.99 -8.98 21.32
CA THR A 100 29.66 -7.56 21.46
C THR A 100 29.16 -6.99 20.14
N SER A 101 27.86 -7.07 19.88
CA SER A 101 27.16 -6.22 18.91
C SER A 101 26.92 -4.85 19.54
N GLN A 102 27.20 -3.78 18.80
CA GLN A 102 26.82 -2.41 19.16
C GLN A 102 25.31 -2.24 18.96
N GLU A 103 24.51 -2.86 19.82
CA GLU A 103 23.08 -2.61 19.90
C GLU A 103 22.85 -1.31 20.67
N SER A 104 22.06 -0.40 20.08
CA SER A 104 21.52 0.78 20.75
C SER A 104 20.75 0.35 22.00
N TRP A 105 20.95 1.05 23.10
CA TRP A 105 20.27 0.78 24.38
C TRP A 105 18.73 0.68 24.24
N VAL A 106 18.15 1.44 23.29
CA VAL A 106 16.72 1.38 22.96
C VAL A 106 16.32 0.04 22.36
N GLN A 107 17.15 -0.55 21.51
CA GLN A 107 16.91 -1.88 20.90
C GLN A 107 16.88 -2.95 21.99
N ARG A 108 17.83 -2.91 22.93
CA ARG A 108 17.87 -3.84 24.07
C ARG A 108 16.69 -3.68 25.00
N MET A 109 16.30 -2.44 25.30
CA MET A 109 15.14 -2.16 26.13
C MET A 109 13.83 -2.61 25.46
N PHE A 110 13.68 -2.35 24.16
CA PHE A 110 12.50 -2.79 23.40
C PHE A 110 12.43 -4.31 23.32
N MET A 111 13.52 -4.99 22.95
CA MET A 111 13.56 -6.45 22.89
C MET A 111 13.37 -7.09 24.28
N ALA A 112 13.86 -6.48 25.36
CA ALA A 112 13.61 -6.98 26.72
C ALA A 112 12.14 -6.81 27.15
N LEU A 113 11.48 -5.71 26.77
CA LEU A 113 10.07 -5.48 27.07
C LEU A 113 9.13 -6.33 26.19
N VAL A 114 9.54 -6.61 24.96
CA VAL A 114 8.72 -7.26 23.94
C VAL A 114 8.96 -8.78 23.88
N GLY A 115 10.18 -9.24 24.12
CA GLY A 115 10.58 -10.65 24.08
C GLY A 115 9.92 -11.53 25.14
N ASP A 116 9.52 -10.94 26.28
CA ASP A 116 8.77 -11.63 27.34
C ASP A 116 7.29 -11.86 26.98
N SER A 117 6.79 -11.26 25.90
CA SER A 117 5.40 -11.38 25.49
C SER A 117 5.24 -12.32 24.29
N ALA A 118 4.53 -13.43 24.49
CA ALA A 118 4.22 -14.41 23.43
C ALA A 118 3.54 -13.78 22.20
N LEU A 119 2.91 -12.60 22.36
CA LEU A 119 2.26 -11.83 21.30
C LEU A 119 3.23 -11.26 20.24
N PHE A 120 4.49 -11.01 20.57
CA PHE A 120 5.43 -10.41 19.60
C PHE A 120 6.48 -11.39 19.08
N ASN A 121 6.50 -12.63 19.60
CA ASN A 121 7.45 -13.65 19.21
C ASN A 121 7.03 -14.40 17.92
N THR A 122 5.76 -14.34 17.51
CA THR A 122 5.28 -14.95 16.27
C THR A 122 4.86 -13.90 15.25
N ARG A 123 5.06 -14.19 13.95
CA ARG A 123 4.56 -13.35 12.85
C ARG A 123 3.04 -13.15 12.93
N GLU A 124 2.33 -14.17 13.40
CA GLU A 124 0.90 -14.15 13.61
C GLU A 124 0.47 -13.19 14.73
N GLY A 125 1.22 -13.12 15.83
CA GLY A 125 0.95 -12.18 16.92
C GLY A 125 1.24 -10.72 16.55
N ARG A 126 2.07 -10.50 15.51
CA ARG A 126 2.37 -9.20 14.91
C ARG A 126 1.31 -8.76 13.88
N ALA A 127 0.52 -9.68 13.34
CA ALA A 127 -0.61 -9.36 12.48
C ALA A 127 -1.79 -8.83 13.30
N GLY A 128 -2.48 -7.81 12.81
CA GLY A 128 -3.65 -7.25 13.48
C GLY A 128 -4.78 -8.28 13.61
N LYS A 129 -5.19 -8.61 14.84
CA LYS A 129 -6.36 -9.48 15.12
C LYS A 129 -7.51 -8.65 15.69
N VAL A 130 -8.68 -8.74 15.06
CA VAL A 130 -9.91 -8.08 15.53
C VAL A 130 -11.07 -9.06 15.65
N HIS A 131 -12.08 -8.73 16.46
CA HIS A 131 -13.29 -9.54 16.54
C HIS A 131 -14.02 -9.60 15.19
N ASN A 132 -14.44 -10.81 14.81
CA ASN A 132 -15.09 -11.03 13.53
C ASN A 132 -16.50 -10.44 13.54
N PHE A 133 -16.70 -9.35 12.81
CA PHE A 133 -18.00 -8.73 12.67
C PHE A 133 -18.98 -9.50 11.77
N MET A 134 -18.47 -10.49 11.03
CA MET A 134 -19.26 -11.39 10.20
C MET A 134 -19.68 -12.67 10.94
N LEU A 135 -19.35 -12.80 12.24
CA LEU A 135 -19.60 -14.00 13.02
C LEU A 135 -21.09 -14.40 13.02
N GLY A 136 -21.36 -15.64 12.62
CA GLY A 136 -22.70 -16.22 12.58
C GLY A 136 -23.60 -15.74 11.44
N LEU A 137 -23.09 -14.90 10.52
CA LEU A 137 -23.82 -14.55 9.31
C LEU A 137 -23.86 -15.73 8.33
N ASN A 138 -24.87 -15.73 7.46
CA ASN A 138 -24.91 -16.62 6.30
C ASN A 138 -24.43 -15.83 5.08
N LEU A 139 -23.35 -16.30 4.44
CA LEU A 139 -22.88 -15.74 3.18
C LEU A 139 -23.57 -16.48 2.03
N ASN A 140 -24.65 -15.90 1.52
CA ASN A 140 -25.16 -16.30 0.20
C ASN A 140 -24.20 -15.77 -0.88
N THR A 141 -23.89 -16.60 -1.87
CA THR A 141 -23.07 -16.21 -3.02
C THR A 141 -23.70 -15.02 -3.75
N CYS A 142 -22.83 -14.07 -4.10
CA CYS A 142 -23.01 -13.01 -5.10
C CYS A 142 -23.78 -11.76 -4.68
N TYR A 143 -23.07 -10.81 -4.08
CA TYR A 143 -23.02 -9.49 -4.69
C TYR A 143 -21.64 -9.34 -5.33
N PRO A 144 -21.50 -9.34 -6.66
CA PRO A 144 -20.26 -8.87 -7.27
C PRO A 144 -19.99 -7.44 -6.76
N LEU A 145 -18.71 -7.06 -6.60
CA LEU A 145 -18.32 -5.67 -6.30
C LEU A 145 -19.02 -4.69 -7.25
N SER A 146 -19.29 -5.13 -8.48
CA SER A 146 -20.18 -4.49 -9.45
C SER A 146 -21.49 -5.25 -9.64
N PRO A 147 -22.59 -4.87 -8.95
CA PRO A 147 -23.93 -5.40 -9.24
C PRO A 147 -24.53 -4.83 -10.54
N PHE A 148 -23.84 -3.91 -11.21
CA PHE A 148 -24.35 -3.16 -12.37
C PHE A 148 -23.74 -3.60 -13.71
N ILE A 149 -22.68 -4.42 -13.69
CA ILE A 149 -22.13 -5.01 -14.91
C ILE A 149 -22.85 -6.32 -15.14
N GLY A 150 -23.59 -6.40 -16.26
CA GLY A 150 -24.32 -7.59 -16.64
C GLY A 150 -23.40 -8.80 -16.66
N VAL A 151 -23.91 -9.96 -16.24
CA VAL A 151 -23.24 -11.25 -16.44
C VAL A 151 -23.24 -11.52 -17.95
N SER A 152 -22.33 -10.88 -18.69
CA SER A 152 -22.03 -11.31 -20.04
C SER A 152 -21.37 -12.67 -19.90
N THR A 153 -22.08 -13.67 -20.43
CA THR A 153 -21.61 -15.04 -20.67
C THR A 153 -20.15 -15.03 -21.08
N GLN A 154 -19.39 -16.00 -20.56
CA GLN A 154 -18.05 -16.38 -20.99
C GLN A 154 -17.91 -16.31 -22.52
N GLU A 155 -17.55 -15.15 -23.06
CA GLU A 155 -16.81 -15.11 -24.30
C GLU A 155 -15.39 -15.44 -23.88
N SER A 156 -14.93 -16.57 -24.40
CA SER A 156 -13.57 -17.06 -24.33
C SER A 156 -12.60 -15.90 -24.34
N VAL A 157 -11.97 -15.67 -23.18
CA VAL A 157 -10.80 -14.80 -23.07
C VAL A 157 -9.79 -15.41 -24.03
N GLU A 158 -9.59 -14.77 -25.17
CA GLU A 158 -8.45 -15.06 -26.02
C GLU A 158 -7.21 -14.82 -25.14
N ASP A 159 -6.47 -15.89 -24.88
CA ASP A 159 -5.16 -15.94 -24.20
C ASP A 159 -4.06 -15.22 -25.02
N ASP A 160 -4.42 -14.21 -25.81
CA ASP A 160 -3.53 -13.46 -26.68
C ASP A 160 -3.12 -12.14 -26.01
N ASP A 161 -2.35 -12.30 -24.94
CA ASP A 161 -1.25 -11.41 -24.55
C ASP A 161 -0.67 -12.07 -23.30
N VAL A 162 0.42 -12.81 -23.47
CA VAL A 162 1.19 -13.40 -22.38
C VAL A 162 1.35 -12.34 -21.28
N ASP A 163 0.82 -12.63 -20.09
CA ASP A 163 0.78 -11.77 -18.90
C ASP A 163 2.21 -11.60 -18.33
N THR A 164 3.14 -11.10 -19.16
CA THR A 164 4.60 -11.12 -18.94
C THR A 164 5.06 -10.22 -17.80
N ALA A 165 4.17 -9.39 -17.24
CA ALA A 165 4.52 -8.46 -16.19
C ALA A 165 4.32 -9.02 -14.78
N VAL A 166 3.68 -10.18 -14.63
CA VAL A 166 3.30 -10.69 -13.32
C VAL A 166 3.86 -12.09 -13.09
N THR A 167 4.91 -12.15 -12.28
CA THR A 167 5.82 -13.29 -12.14
C THR A 167 5.30 -14.43 -11.26
N ASP A 168 4.28 -14.21 -10.40
CA ASP A 168 3.72 -15.25 -9.52
C ASP A 168 2.26 -15.62 -9.87
N PRO A 169 1.99 -16.87 -10.29
CA PRO A 169 0.63 -17.38 -10.50
C PRO A 169 -0.24 -17.41 -9.23
N ASN A 170 0.34 -17.29 -8.02
CA ASN A 170 -0.36 -17.34 -6.73
C ASN A 170 -0.50 -15.97 -6.05
N GLU A 171 -0.18 -14.88 -6.72
CA GLU A 171 -0.16 -13.54 -6.14
C GLU A 171 -1.50 -13.09 -5.53
N PHE A 172 -2.62 -13.56 -6.09
CA PHE A 172 -3.97 -13.35 -5.57
C PHE A 172 -4.60 -14.64 -5.02
N ASP A 173 -3.79 -15.51 -4.40
CA ASP A 173 -4.27 -16.75 -3.79
C ASP A 173 -5.45 -16.46 -2.86
N ARG A 174 -6.49 -17.29 -2.95
CA ARG A 174 -7.71 -17.21 -2.13
C ARG A 174 -8.54 -15.91 -2.29
N ILE A 175 -8.28 -15.06 -3.28
CA ILE A 175 -9.05 -13.79 -3.47
C ILE A 175 -10.56 -14.02 -3.66
N LEU A 176 -10.93 -15.15 -4.28
CA LEU A 176 -12.33 -15.54 -4.49
C LEU A 176 -12.92 -16.31 -3.31
N GLU A 177 -12.11 -16.75 -2.35
CA GLU A 177 -12.63 -17.44 -1.18
C GLU A 177 -13.51 -16.51 -0.34
N PRO A 178 -14.66 -17.02 0.17
CA PRO A 178 -15.49 -16.26 1.08
C PRO A 178 -14.79 -16.08 2.42
N LEU A 179 -15.07 -14.96 3.10
CA LEU A 179 -14.57 -14.74 4.44
C LEU A 179 -15.15 -15.79 5.39
N ASP A 180 -14.33 -16.28 6.32
CA ASP A 180 -14.82 -17.18 7.36
C ASP A 180 -15.75 -16.43 8.33
N VAL A 181 -16.98 -16.93 8.42
CA VAL A 181 -18.06 -16.42 9.31
C VAL A 181 -18.20 -17.23 10.60
N LYS A 182 -17.38 -18.26 10.80
CA LYS A 182 -17.41 -19.13 11.99
C LYS A 182 -16.32 -18.75 12.99
N SER A 183 -15.16 -18.28 12.52
CA SER A 183 -14.08 -17.83 13.41
C SER A 183 -14.48 -16.60 14.23
N LYS A 184 -14.13 -16.60 15.52
CA LYS A 184 -14.42 -15.49 16.46
C LYS A 184 -13.62 -14.22 16.18
N LYS A 185 -12.51 -14.34 15.47
CA LYS A 185 -11.57 -13.27 15.13
C LYS A 185 -11.20 -13.35 13.66
N ILE A 186 -10.75 -12.23 13.10
CA ILE A 186 -10.21 -12.12 11.74
C ILE A 186 -8.88 -11.40 11.78
N HIS A 187 -8.04 -11.70 10.80
CA HIS A 187 -6.78 -11.00 10.58
C HIS A 187 -7.01 -9.80 9.66
N VAL A 188 -6.40 -8.69 10.03
CA VAL A 188 -6.34 -7.45 9.24
C VAL A 188 -4.88 -7.05 9.16
N VAL A 189 -4.39 -6.90 7.94
CA VAL A 189 -2.98 -6.64 7.64
C VAL A 189 -2.86 -5.55 6.59
N ASP A 190 -1.63 -5.06 6.44
CA ASP A 190 -1.22 -4.09 5.45
C ASP A 190 -1.59 -4.55 4.03
N SER A 191 -2.19 -3.64 3.25
CA SER A 191 -2.58 -3.94 1.87
C SER A 191 -1.40 -3.95 0.90
N GLY A 192 -0.27 -3.33 1.27
CA GLY A 192 1.00 -3.40 0.53
C GLY A 192 1.58 -4.81 0.46
N LEU A 193 1.08 -5.75 1.27
CA LEU A 193 1.37 -7.19 1.12
C LEU A 193 0.75 -7.81 -0.15
N THR A 194 -0.19 -7.12 -0.81
CA THR A 194 -0.75 -7.53 -2.11
C THR A 194 -0.28 -6.60 -3.22
N PHE A 195 -0.55 -5.30 -3.10
CA PHE A 195 0.00 -4.25 -3.98
C PHE A 195 -0.19 -2.88 -3.33
N ASN A 196 0.70 -1.93 -3.64
CA ASN A 196 0.83 -0.65 -2.92
C ASN A 196 -0.13 0.47 -3.38
N LEU A 197 -1.03 0.20 -4.33
CA LEU A 197 -1.94 1.20 -4.87
C LEU A 197 -3.39 0.93 -4.41
N PRO A 198 -4.07 1.85 -3.69
CA PRO A 198 -5.36 1.59 -3.05
C PRO A 198 -6.58 1.63 -4.00
N TYR A 199 -6.44 1.11 -5.22
CA TYR A 199 -7.50 1.04 -6.24
C TYR A 199 -8.80 0.37 -5.76
N PRO A 200 -8.79 -0.69 -4.93
CA PRO A 200 -10.03 -1.30 -4.43
C PRO A 200 -10.96 -0.33 -3.68
N LEU A 201 -10.41 0.75 -3.11
CA LEU A 201 -11.21 1.77 -2.44
C LEU A 201 -11.99 2.61 -3.45
N ILE A 202 -11.32 3.07 -4.50
CA ILE A 202 -11.85 4.06 -5.46
C ILE A 202 -12.61 3.42 -6.63
N LEU A 203 -12.25 2.21 -7.05
CA LEU A 203 -12.93 1.45 -8.10
C LEU A 203 -14.25 0.82 -7.63
N ARG A 204 -14.71 1.15 -6.42
CA ARG A 204 -16.05 0.78 -5.96
C ARG A 204 -17.08 1.42 -6.90
N PRO A 205 -17.91 0.64 -7.62
CA PRO A 205 -18.79 1.17 -8.66
C PRO A 205 -19.76 2.24 -8.18
N GLN A 206 -20.22 2.15 -6.92
CA GLN A 206 -21.10 3.17 -6.33
C GLN A 206 -20.44 4.55 -6.14
N ARG A 207 -19.11 4.68 -6.35
CA ARG A 207 -18.40 5.96 -6.33
C ARG A 207 -18.39 6.66 -7.69
N GLY A 208 -18.58 5.94 -8.81
CA GLY A 208 -18.60 6.51 -10.16
C GLY A 208 -17.42 7.45 -10.44
N VAL A 209 -16.19 6.99 -10.18
CA VAL A 209 -14.99 7.82 -10.36
C VAL A 209 -14.56 7.78 -11.82
N ASP A 210 -14.56 8.93 -12.49
CA ASP A 210 -14.19 9.04 -13.91
C ASP A 210 -12.70 9.42 -14.13
N LEU A 211 -12.08 10.07 -13.15
CA LEU A 211 -10.67 10.49 -13.18
C LEU A 211 -9.97 10.12 -11.87
N ILE A 212 -8.86 9.39 -11.99
CA ILE A 212 -8.01 8.98 -10.88
C ILE A 212 -6.65 9.65 -11.04
N ILE A 213 -6.23 10.42 -10.02
CA ILE A 213 -4.86 10.93 -9.93
C ILE A 213 -4.14 10.06 -8.91
N SER A 214 -3.35 9.11 -9.41
CA SER A 214 -2.57 8.15 -8.63
C SER A 214 -1.16 8.68 -8.42
N PHE A 215 -0.61 8.45 -7.24
CA PHE A 215 0.79 8.72 -6.93
C PHE A 215 1.42 7.43 -6.41
N ASP A 216 2.46 6.97 -7.09
CA ASP A 216 3.19 5.76 -6.75
C ASP A 216 4.59 6.10 -6.24
N PHE A 217 4.87 5.58 -5.05
CA PHE A 217 6.13 5.75 -4.32
C PHE A 217 6.78 4.41 -3.98
N SER A 218 6.28 3.34 -4.60
CA SER A 218 6.80 2.00 -4.41
C SER A 218 8.28 1.95 -4.75
N ALA A 219 9.04 1.25 -3.91
CA ALA A 219 10.45 1.08 -4.16
C ALA A 219 10.67 0.38 -5.51
N ARG A 220 11.72 0.81 -6.22
CA ARG A 220 12.14 0.20 -7.48
C ARG A 220 13.57 -0.31 -7.34
N PRO A 221 13.98 -1.32 -8.13
CA PRO A 221 15.36 -1.78 -8.14
C PRO A 221 16.38 -0.69 -8.48
N SER A 222 15.96 0.33 -9.23
CA SER A 222 16.77 1.48 -9.63
C SER A 222 15.87 2.66 -10.03
N ASP A 223 16.40 3.89 -9.99
CA ASP A 223 15.73 5.09 -10.49
C ASP A 223 15.30 4.94 -11.94
N SER A 224 16.09 4.18 -12.73
CA SER A 224 15.85 3.92 -14.15
C SER A 224 14.93 2.71 -14.42
N SER A 225 14.45 2.02 -13.39
CA SER A 225 13.57 0.85 -13.57
C SER A 225 12.13 1.26 -13.97
N PRO A 226 11.42 0.44 -14.77
CA PRO A 226 10.03 0.72 -15.14
C PRO A 226 9.11 0.83 -13.91
N PRO A 227 8.36 1.93 -13.74
CA PRO A 227 7.57 2.20 -12.54
C PRO A 227 6.13 1.67 -12.65
N PHE A 228 5.93 0.46 -13.20
CA PHE A 228 4.60 -0.04 -13.52
C PHE A 228 4.17 -1.33 -12.81
N LYS A 229 5.03 -1.90 -11.95
CA LYS A 229 4.73 -3.16 -11.23
C LYS A 229 3.37 -3.07 -10.53
N GLU A 230 3.20 -2.11 -9.63
CA GLU A 230 2.00 -2.01 -8.78
C GLU A 230 0.71 -1.65 -9.55
N ILE A 231 0.81 -0.84 -10.60
CA ILE A 231 -0.37 -0.50 -11.42
C ILE A 231 -0.81 -1.68 -12.30
N LEU A 232 0.13 -2.52 -12.76
CA LEU A 232 -0.18 -3.76 -13.47
C LEU A 232 -0.83 -4.78 -12.53
N LEU A 233 -0.41 -4.84 -11.26
CA LEU A 233 -1.10 -5.62 -10.22
C LEU A 233 -2.52 -5.11 -9.97
N ALA A 234 -2.71 -3.79 -9.95
CA ALA A 234 -4.04 -3.20 -9.82
C ALA A 234 -4.94 -3.49 -11.04
N GLU A 235 -4.40 -3.45 -12.27
CA GLU A 235 -5.11 -3.84 -13.49
C GLU A 235 -5.56 -5.31 -13.43
N LYS A 236 -4.65 -6.22 -13.06
CA LYS A 236 -4.94 -7.65 -12.88
C LYS A 236 -6.02 -7.86 -11.82
N TRP A 237 -5.91 -7.20 -10.66
CA TRP A 237 -6.93 -7.23 -9.61
C TRP A 237 -8.30 -6.74 -10.10
N ALA A 238 -8.34 -5.63 -10.85
CA ALA A 238 -9.57 -5.07 -11.40
C ALA A 238 -10.23 -6.05 -12.39
N LYS A 239 -9.43 -6.64 -13.30
CA LYS A 239 -9.87 -7.67 -14.24
C LYS A 239 -10.47 -8.88 -13.51
N MET A 240 -9.80 -9.40 -12.47
CA MET A 240 -10.29 -10.52 -11.66
C MET A 240 -11.61 -10.22 -10.94
N ASN A 241 -11.89 -8.95 -10.63
CA ASN A 241 -13.11 -8.51 -9.95
C ASN A 241 -14.18 -7.97 -10.93
N ASN A 242 -13.95 -8.10 -12.25
CA ASN A 242 -14.82 -7.56 -13.30
C ASN A 242 -15.10 -6.07 -13.12
N LEU A 243 -14.06 -5.29 -12.81
CA LEU A 243 -14.13 -3.83 -12.65
C LEU A 243 -13.49 -3.13 -13.86
N PRO A 244 -14.07 -2.01 -14.34
CA PRO A 244 -13.48 -1.21 -15.40
C PRO A 244 -12.11 -0.66 -14.99
N PHE A 245 -11.13 -0.80 -15.88
CA PHE A 245 -9.77 -0.29 -15.70
C PHE A 245 -9.15 -0.04 -17.08
N PRO A 246 -8.45 1.09 -17.31
CA PRO A 246 -7.84 1.36 -18.61
C PRO A 246 -6.67 0.40 -18.86
N LYS A 247 -6.56 -0.15 -20.07
CA LYS A 247 -5.46 -1.07 -20.41
C LYS A 247 -4.11 -0.37 -20.26
N ILE A 248 -3.20 -0.96 -19.49
CA ILE A 248 -1.82 -0.47 -19.40
C ILE A 248 -1.01 -1.09 -20.54
N ASP A 249 -0.45 -0.24 -21.41
CA ASP A 249 0.37 -0.70 -22.54
C ASP A 249 1.73 -1.20 -22.00
N PRO A 250 2.08 -2.48 -22.18
CA PRO A 250 3.33 -3.03 -21.66
C PRO A 250 4.57 -2.34 -22.25
N ASN A 251 4.45 -1.73 -23.44
CA ASN A 251 5.56 -1.06 -24.12
C ASN A 251 5.58 0.46 -23.85
N VAL A 252 4.76 0.97 -22.93
CA VAL A 252 4.72 2.41 -22.63
C VAL A 252 6.08 2.91 -22.18
N PHE A 253 6.80 2.13 -21.37
CA PHE A 253 8.13 2.48 -20.90
C PHE A 253 9.15 2.56 -22.04
N ASP A 254 9.17 1.56 -22.92
CA ASP A 254 10.12 1.51 -24.04
C ASP A 254 9.90 2.65 -25.03
N ARG A 255 8.65 3.08 -25.22
CA ARG A 255 8.30 4.18 -26.11
C ARG A 255 8.58 5.55 -25.49
N GLU A 256 8.26 5.73 -24.21
CA GLU A 256 8.20 7.05 -23.58
C GLU A 256 9.37 7.36 -22.65
N GLY A 257 10.12 6.35 -22.24
CA GLY A 257 11.13 6.44 -21.20
C GLY A 257 10.53 6.77 -19.83
N LEU A 258 11.40 7.07 -18.87
CA LEU A 258 11.00 7.50 -17.53
C LEU A 258 10.44 8.94 -17.59
N LYS A 259 9.24 9.14 -17.05
CA LYS A 259 8.54 10.43 -16.92
C LYS A 259 8.06 10.67 -15.49
N GLU A 260 7.74 11.92 -15.16
CA GLU A 260 7.17 12.32 -13.87
C GLU A 260 5.72 11.82 -13.70
N CYS A 261 4.96 11.72 -14.80
CA CYS A 261 3.65 11.09 -14.82
C CYS A 261 3.29 10.51 -16.19
N TYR A 262 2.34 9.57 -16.19
CA TYR A 262 1.77 8.93 -17.39
C TYR A 262 0.25 9.05 -17.37
N VAL A 263 -0.39 9.00 -18.54
CA VAL A 263 -1.85 9.06 -18.66
C VAL A 263 -2.37 7.82 -19.36
N PHE A 264 -3.22 7.08 -18.67
CA PHE A 264 -3.90 5.89 -19.19
C PHE A 264 -5.38 6.19 -19.39
N LYS A 265 -5.87 5.98 -20.61
CA LYS A 265 -7.24 6.28 -21.03
C LYS A 265 -7.97 5.00 -21.42
N PRO A 266 -9.31 4.96 -21.28
CA PRO A 266 -10.11 3.91 -21.91
C PRO A 266 -9.88 3.90 -23.42
N LYS A 267 -9.82 2.70 -24.02
CA LYS A 267 -9.54 2.56 -25.46
C LYS A 267 -10.70 3.09 -26.28
N ASN A 268 -11.92 2.72 -25.89
CA ASN A 268 -13.16 3.11 -26.56
C ASN A 268 -14.10 3.78 -25.55
N PRO A 269 -14.01 5.11 -25.36
CA PRO A 269 -14.83 5.84 -24.39
C PRO A 269 -16.34 5.69 -24.60
N ALA A 270 -16.78 5.38 -25.83
CA ALA A 270 -18.19 5.17 -26.15
C ALA A 270 -18.75 3.81 -25.65
N SER A 271 -17.90 2.79 -25.48
CA SER A 271 -18.30 1.47 -24.97
C SER A 271 -17.84 1.24 -23.52
N GLU A 272 -16.77 1.92 -23.10
CA GLU A 272 -16.18 1.84 -21.76
C GLU A 272 -16.59 3.05 -20.91
N ILE A 273 -17.90 3.30 -20.82
CA ILE A 273 -18.45 4.54 -20.21
C ILE A 273 -18.07 4.66 -18.73
N ASP A 274 -17.96 3.54 -18.01
CA ASP A 274 -17.64 3.50 -16.58
C ASP A 274 -16.13 3.29 -16.29
N CYS A 275 -15.28 3.37 -17.32
CA CYS A 275 -13.84 3.15 -17.18
C CYS A 275 -13.10 4.47 -16.88
N PRO A 276 -12.38 4.56 -15.75
CA PRO A 276 -11.70 5.80 -15.38
C PRO A 276 -10.51 6.10 -16.30
N THR A 277 -10.21 7.39 -16.47
CA THR A 277 -8.87 7.82 -16.88
C THR A 277 -7.96 7.90 -15.66
N ILE A 278 -6.73 7.39 -15.79
CA ILE A 278 -5.74 7.40 -14.72
C ILE A 278 -4.59 8.32 -15.12
N ILE A 279 -4.30 9.32 -14.28
CA ILE A 279 -3.03 10.07 -14.30
C ILE A 279 -2.17 9.46 -13.22
N HIS A 280 -1.07 8.83 -13.61
CA HIS A 280 -0.20 8.06 -12.73
C HIS A 280 1.14 8.77 -12.56
N PHE A 281 1.29 9.47 -11.43
CA PHE A 281 2.56 10.04 -10.98
C PHE A 281 3.45 8.96 -10.39
N VAL A 282 4.74 9.05 -10.70
CA VAL A 282 5.76 8.12 -10.20
C VAL A 282 6.84 8.89 -9.49
N LEU A 283 7.42 8.29 -8.45
CA LEU A 283 8.57 8.87 -7.77
C LEU A 283 9.81 8.82 -8.68
N ALA A 284 10.20 9.96 -9.23
CA ALA A 284 11.36 10.12 -10.10
C ALA A 284 11.90 11.55 -10.07
N ASN A 285 13.22 11.70 -9.85
CA ASN A 285 13.90 12.99 -9.87
C ASN A 285 14.45 13.30 -11.28
N ILE A 286 13.60 13.91 -12.11
CA ILE A 286 13.90 14.21 -13.52
C ILE A 286 14.13 15.71 -13.74
N ASN A 287 13.09 16.52 -13.94
CA ASN A 287 13.27 17.94 -14.20
C ASN A 287 13.60 18.71 -12.92
N PHE A 288 13.22 18.20 -11.75
CA PHE A 288 13.52 18.83 -10.46
C PHE A 288 15.01 19.08 -10.22
N ARG A 289 15.89 18.24 -10.80
CA ARG A 289 17.35 18.45 -10.81
C ARG A 289 17.74 19.80 -11.42
N ASN A 290 17.03 20.23 -12.46
CA ASN A 290 17.36 21.40 -13.25
C ASN A 290 16.51 22.63 -12.91
N TYR A 291 15.31 22.43 -12.35
CA TYR A 291 14.31 23.47 -12.11
C TYR A 291 13.89 23.51 -10.64
N LYS A 292 13.77 24.72 -10.09
CA LYS A 292 13.27 24.93 -8.71
C LYS A 292 11.77 25.16 -8.64
N ALA A 293 11.17 25.56 -9.75
CA ALA A 293 9.73 25.66 -9.96
C ALA A 293 9.43 25.42 -11.45
N PRO A 294 8.19 25.09 -11.85
CA PRO A 294 7.85 24.86 -13.25
C PRO A 294 8.29 26.04 -14.14
N GLY A 295 9.16 25.76 -15.13
CA GLY A 295 9.73 26.76 -16.02
C GLY A 295 10.81 27.69 -15.41
N VAL A 296 11.19 27.51 -14.15
CA VAL A 296 12.19 28.33 -13.45
C VAL A 296 13.46 27.52 -13.18
N PRO A 297 14.55 27.73 -13.93
CA PRO A 297 15.78 26.96 -13.78
C PRO A 297 16.50 27.27 -12.45
N ARG A 298 17.33 26.33 -11.99
CA ARG A 298 18.26 26.51 -10.89
C ARG A 298 19.51 27.24 -11.38
N GLU A 299 19.92 28.28 -10.66
CA GLU A 299 21.02 29.16 -11.07
C GLU A 299 22.29 28.90 -10.27
N THR A 300 22.18 28.90 -8.94
CA THR A 300 23.33 28.75 -8.04
C THR A 300 23.79 27.29 -7.95
N GLN A 301 25.05 27.08 -7.54
CA GLN A 301 25.55 25.71 -7.32
C GLN A 301 24.81 25.03 -6.16
N GLU A 302 24.55 25.76 -5.07
CA GLU A 302 23.79 25.27 -3.91
C GLU A 302 22.38 24.78 -4.31
N GLU A 303 21.68 25.51 -5.19
CA GLU A 303 20.37 25.09 -5.69
C GLU A 303 20.44 23.78 -6.47
N LYS A 304 21.52 23.58 -7.24
CA LYS A 304 21.74 22.36 -8.04
C LYS A 304 22.12 21.18 -7.16
N ASP A 305 23.05 21.37 -6.24
CA ASP A 305 23.49 20.35 -5.28
C ASP A 305 22.33 19.88 -4.37
N PHE A 306 21.40 20.77 -4.04
CA PHE A 306 20.20 20.39 -3.31
C PHE A 306 19.32 19.41 -4.09
N ALA A 307 19.21 19.54 -5.41
CA ALA A 307 18.34 18.68 -6.22
C ALA A 307 19.07 17.50 -6.89
N ASP A 308 20.39 17.44 -6.77
CA ASP A 308 21.20 16.36 -7.34
C ASP A 308 21.31 15.19 -6.36
N PHE A 309 20.29 14.32 -6.36
CA PHE A 309 20.25 13.12 -5.53
C PHE A 309 19.44 12.02 -6.23
N ASP A 310 19.84 10.78 -5.97
CA ASP A 310 19.13 9.59 -6.43
C ASP A 310 18.16 9.11 -5.34
N ILE A 311 17.07 8.44 -5.74
CA ILE A 311 16.10 7.90 -4.77
C ILE A 311 16.50 6.47 -4.36
N PHE A 312 16.72 5.61 -5.36
CA PHE A 312 16.95 4.17 -5.22
C PHE A 312 18.36 3.74 -5.65
N ASP A 313 19.03 4.51 -6.51
CA ASP A 313 20.37 4.16 -7.02
C ASP A 313 21.49 4.41 -5.98
N ASP A 314 21.29 5.34 -5.05
CA ASP A 314 22.25 5.63 -3.98
C ASP A 314 22.18 4.55 -2.87
N PRO A 315 23.25 3.79 -2.61
CA PRO A 315 23.27 2.77 -1.56
C PRO A 315 23.13 3.34 -0.15
N ASP A 316 23.48 4.62 0.07
CA ASP A 316 23.35 5.32 1.34
C ASP A 316 22.08 6.21 1.36
N SER A 317 21.16 5.98 0.40
CA SER A 317 19.91 6.73 0.28
C SER A 317 19.10 6.69 1.59
N PRO A 318 18.67 7.87 2.10
CA PRO A 318 17.80 7.94 3.27
C PRO A 318 16.34 7.55 2.94
N PHE A 319 16.01 7.27 1.68
CA PHE A 319 14.63 7.06 1.20
C PHE A 319 14.21 5.58 1.18
N SER A 320 14.99 4.70 1.80
CA SER A 320 14.62 3.29 1.97
C SER A 320 13.35 3.14 2.80
N THR A 321 12.48 2.19 2.42
CA THR A 321 11.25 1.86 3.13
C THR A 321 11.46 1.50 4.61
N PHE A 322 12.66 1.01 4.98
CA PHE A 322 12.99 0.70 6.38
C PHE A 322 13.53 1.89 7.18
N ASN A 323 13.78 3.04 6.56
CA ASN A 323 14.31 4.20 7.26
C ASN A 323 13.18 5.10 7.78
N PHE A 324 13.16 5.31 9.10
CA PHE A 324 12.19 6.18 9.77
C PHE A 324 12.81 7.48 10.29
N GLN A 325 14.11 7.69 10.08
CA GLN A 325 14.81 8.90 10.51
C GLN A 325 15.24 9.73 9.30
N TYR A 326 14.62 10.90 9.15
CA TYR A 326 14.91 11.84 8.07
C TYR A 326 15.62 13.07 8.62
N SER A 327 16.75 13.44 8.00
CA SER A 327 17.29 14.78 8.18
C SER A 327 16.34 15.81 7.53
N ASN A 328 16.38 17.06 7.96
CA ASN A 328 15.58 18.12 7.34
C ASN A 328 15.87 18.24 5.84
N GLU A 329 17.13 18.02 5.43
CA GLU A 329 17.52 18.05 4.02
C GLU A 329 16.89 16.90 3.23
N ALA A 330 16.96 15.66 3.74
CA ALA A 330 16.32 14.51 3.09
C ALA A 330 14.80 14.69 2.98
N PHE A 331 14.16 15.15 4.07
CA PHE A 331 12.73 15.45 4.08
C PHE A 331 12.37 16.50 3.02
N ASN A 332 13.06 17.65 3.02
CA ASN A 332 12.79 18.73 2.08
C ASN A 332 13.04 18.29 0.64
N ARG A 333 14.10 17.52 0.36
CA ARG A 333 14.38 16.98 -0.97
C ARG A 333 13.23 16.17 -1.54
N LEU A 334 12.73 15.18 -0.78
CA LEU A 334 11.64 14.32 -1.22
C LEU A 334 10.30 15.09 -1.29
N HIS A 335 10.05 15.97 -0.33
CA HIS A 335 8.87 16.83 -0.28
C HIS A 335 8.79 17.76 -1.49
N ASP A 336 9.84 18.54 -1.70
CA ASP A 336 9.93 19.54 -2.77
C ASP A 336 9.94 18.88 -4.15
N LEU A 337 10.58 17.71 -4.29
CA LEU A 337 10.55 16.92 -5.52
C LEU A 337 9.11 16.59 -5.93
N MET A 338 8.31 16.07 -4.99
CA MET A 338 6.95 15.64 -5.30
C MET A 338 5.99 16.82 -5.45
N GLU A 339 6.19 17.90 -4.71
CA GLU A 339 5.49 19.15 -4.97
C GLU A 339 5.80 19.65 -6.40
N PHE A 340 7.08 19.72 -6.76
CA PHE A 340 7.53 20.16 -8.08
C PHE A 340 6.93 19.29 -9.18
N ASN A 341 7.06 17.95 -9.10
CA ASN A 341 6.54 17.04 -10.11
C ASN A 341 5.04 17.22 -10.30
N THR A 342 4.30 17.41 -9.20
CA THR A 342 2.85 17.67 -9.25
C THR A 342 2.53 19.00 -9.93
N LEU A 343 3.22 20.08 -9.55
CA LEU A 343 3.02 21.42 -10.11
C LEU A 343 3.42 21.49 -11.60
N ASN A 344 4.51 20.83 -11.97
CA ASN A 344 5.05 20.80 -13.33
C ASN A 344 4.12 20.09 -14.32
N ASN A 345 3.25 19.21 -13.83
CA ASN A 345 2.27 18.46 -14.63
C ASN A 345 0.82 18.90 -14.39
N LEU A 346 0.59 20.10 -13.83
CA LEU A 346 -0.76 20.63 -13.62
C LEU A 346 -1.57 20.72 -14.91
N ASP A 347 -0.96 21.12 -16.02
CA ASP A 347 -1.64 21.24 -17.31
C ASP A 347 -2.21 19.89 -17.76
N VAL A 348 -1.49 18.79 -17.52
CA VAL A 348 -1.98 17.42 -17.81
C VAL A 348 -3.25 17.14 -17.00
N CYS A 349 -3.26 17.51 -15.72
CA CYS A 349 -4.42 17.34 -14.85
C CYS A 349 -5.61 18.21 -15.30
N ILE A 350 -5.35 19.47 -15.67
CA ILE A 350 -6.37 20.44 -16.11
C ILE A 350 -7.00 20.00 -17.43
N ILE A 351 -6.19 19.61 -18.42
CA ILE A 351 -6.67 19.19 -19.75
C ILE A 351 -7.64 18.01 -19.61
N HIS A 352 -7.27 17.00 -18.82
CA HIS A 352 -8.09 15.80 -18.68
C HIS A 352 -9.35 16.08 -17.86
N LYS A 353 -9.29 16.92 -16.81
CA LYS A 353 -10.50 17.38 -16.11
C LYS A 353 -11.44 18.16 -17.02
N GLY A 354 -10.89 19.01 -17.89
CA GLY A 354 -11.67 19.79 -18.87
C GLY A 354 -12.45 18.92 -19.86
N ILE A 355 -11.94 17.74 -20.19
CA ILE A 355 -12.59 16.75 -21.07
C ILE A 355 -13.83 16.11 -20.42
N PHE A 356 -13.87 15.95 -19.09
CA PHE A 356 -14.98 15.31 -18.37
C PHE A 356 -16.15 16.26 -17.98
N ARG A 357 -16.12 17.55 -18.39
CA ARG A 357 -17.14 18.62 -18.19
C ARG A 357 -17.48 19.01 -16.73
N CYS A 358 -17.04 20.19 -16.31
CA CYS A 358 -17.84 21.42 -16.11
C CYS A 358 -16.90 22.50 -15.56
N SER A 359 -17.11 23.75 -15.97
CA SER A 359 -16.30 24.91 -15.59
C SER A 359 -16.24 25.09 -14.07
N VAL A 360 -15.24 24.53 -13.42
CA VAL A 360 -14.82 24.91 -12.07
C VAL A 360 -13.41 25.44 -12.24
N GLU A 361 -13.28 26.76 -12.17
CA GLU A 361 -11.98 27.43 -12.12
C GLU A 361 -11.10 26.73 -11.10
N PHE A 362 -9.82 26.54 -11.45
CA PHE A 362 -8.80 26.05 -10.53
C PHE A 362 -8.62 27.11 -9.43
N SER A 363 -9.49 27.10 -8.42
CA SER A 363 -9.32 27.97 -7.25
C SER A 363 -8.05 27.55 -6.52
N ASP A 364 -7.31 28.50 -5.94
CA ASP A 364 -6.11 28.26 -5.12
C ASP A 364 -6.29 27.15 -4.06
N LEU A 365 -7.53 26.90 -3.63
CA LEU A 365 -7.92 25.83 -2.71
C LEU A 365 -7.62 24.41 -3.26
N TYR A 366 -7.77 24.16 -4.55
CA TYR A 366 -7.48 22.85 -5.15
C TYR A 366 -5.99 22.60 -5.36
N ILE A 367 -5.22 23.64 -5.73
CA ILE A 367 -3.75 23.58 -5.74
C ILE A 367 -3.25 23.35 -4.31
N HIS A 368 -3.84 24.04 -3.33
CA HIS A 368 -3.57 23.78 -1.92
C HIS A 368 -3.90 22.34 -1.54
N HIS A 369 -5.04 21.77 -1.96
CA HIS A 369 -5.35 20.36 -1.70
C HIS A 369 -4.41 19.38 -2.41
N LEU A 370 -3.99 19.64 -3.65
CA LEU A 370 -3.00 18.83 -4.37
C LEU A 370 -1.62 18.89 -3.70
N ARG A 371 -1.17 20.09 -3.30
CA ARG A 371 0.03 20.29 -2.48
C ARG A 371 -0.07 19.51 -1.17
N VAL A 372 -1.20 19.65 -0.46
CA VAL A 372 -1.45 18.92 0.78
C VAL A 372 -1.51 17.42 0.54
N LEU A 373 -2.05 16.92 -0.57
CA LEU A 373 -2.08 15.49 -0.89
C LEU A 373 -0.69 14.95 -1.23
N SER A 374 0.13 15.67 -2.00
CA SER A 374 1.53 15.27 -2.26
C SER A 374 2.35 15.27 -0.96
N SER A 375 2.12 16.24 -0.07
CA SER A 375 2.82 16.31 1.23
C SER A 375 2.30 15.30 2.26
N ILE A 376 0.99 15.01 2.31
CA ILE A 376 0.39 14.03 3.24
C ILE A 376 0.70 12.61 2.79
N LEU A 377 0.76 12.33 1.48
CA LEU A 377 1.01 10.96 1.01
C LEU A 377 2.44 10.50 1.31
N ILE A 378 3.43 11.41 1.26
CA ILE A 378 4.79 11.18 1.76
C ILE A 378 4.80 10.85 3.26
N ILE A 379 3.85 11.38 4.03
CA ILE A 379 3.70 11.06 5.46
C ILE A 379 3.00 9.71 5.66
N VAL A 380 2.02 9.33 4.82
CA VAL A 380 1.28 8.06 4.94
C VAL A 380 2.07 6.84 4.46
N ILE A 381 3.03 7.00 3.55
CA ILE A 381 3.98 5.91 3.20
C ILE A 381 4.94 5.58 4.35
N ASN A 382 5.09 6.51 5.30
CA ASN A 382 5.97 6.38 6.45
C ASN A 382 5.22 6.11 7.77
N PHE A 383 3.94 5.70 7.72
CA PHE A 383 3.14 5.31 8.90
C PHE A 383 2.49 3.93 8.81
#